data_AF-A0AA88KIE7-F1
#
_entry.id   AF-A0AA88KIE7-F1
#
_cell.length_a   1.000
_cell.length_b   1.000
_cell.length_c   1.000
_cell.angle_alpha   90.00
_cell.angle_beta   90.00
_cell.angle_gamma   90.00
#
_symmetry.space_group_name_H-M   'P 1'
#
loop_
_entity.id
_entity.type
_entity.pdbx_description
1 polymer ?
#
loop_
_entity_poly.entity_id
_entity_poly.type
_entity_poly.pdbx_seq_one_letter_code
_entity_poly.pdbx_strand_id
1 'polypeptide(L)'
;MKESVSAFEHLLSNMLTPTQQPHVYLIFTKLDLFEIKIKNGSRLADTFDEYKGPEKDPLAAIDFITEMYLEKDVLKRVKDVFYLNALDSISVRQTIQPILKRIIKKK
;
A
#
# COMPACT_ATOMS: atom_id res chain seq x y z
N MET A 1 2.95 -3.43 -11.32
CA MET A 1 2.84 -2.43 -10.23
C MET A 1 2.31 -1.09 -10.75
N LYS A 2 2.83 -0.52 -11.85
CA LYS A 2 2.29 0.69 -12.49
C LYS A 2 0.78 0.64 -12.74
N GLU A 3 0.28 -0.47 -13.28
CA GLU A 3 -1.15 -0.71 -13.48
C GLU A 3 -1.97 -0.64 -12.18
N SER A 4 -1.44 -1.18 -11.08
CA SER A 4 -2.12 -1.17 -9.78
C SER A 4 -2.21 0.25 -9.19
N VAL A 5 -1.18 1.08 -9.39
CA VAL A 5 -1.21 2.50 -9.00
C VAL A 5 -2.26 3.26 -9.83
N SER A 6 -2.31 3.03 -11.14
CA SER A 6 -3.33 3.63 -12.02
C SER A 6 -4.74 3.18 -11.66
N ALA A 7 -4.95 1.88 -11.41
CA ALA A 7 -6.24 1.36 -10.96
C ALA A 7 -6.67 1.96 -9.62
N PHE A 8 -5.74 2.18 -8.70
CA PHE A 8 -6.00 2.85 -7.43
C PHE A 8 -6.42 4.31 -7.61
N GLU A 9 -5.71 5.07 -8.46
CA GLU A 9 -6.07 6.45 -8.82
C GLU A 9 -7.48 6.53 -9.45
N HIS A 10 -7.80 5.61 -10.36
CA HIS A 10 -9.14 5.50 -10.96
C HIS A 10 -10.20 5.14 -9.93
N LEU A 11 -9.93 4.18 -9.04
CA LEU A 11 -10.84 3.79 -7.96
C LEU A 11 -11.16 4.99 -7.06
N LEU A 12 -10.13 5.70 -6.63
CA LEU A 12 -10.25 6.91 -5.82
C LEU A 12 -11.06 7.99 -6.54
N SER A 13 -10.82 8.20 -7.82
CA SER A 13 -11.55 9.21 -8.62
C SER A 13 -13.02 8.83 -8.81
N ASN A 14 -13.32 7.55 -9.02
CA ASN A 14 -14.68 7.06 -9.25
C ASN A 14 -15.49 6.91 -7.95
N MET A 15 -14.84 6.80 -6.79
CA MET A 15 -15.50 6.82 -5.48
C MET A 15 -15.92 8.23 -5.04
N LEU A 16 -15.66 9.27 -5.85
CA LEU A 16 -16.09 10.65 -5.56
C LEU A 16 -17.60 10.77 -5.74
N THR A 17 -18.35 10.59 -4.66
CA THR A 17 -19.70 11.14 -4.59
C THR A 17 -19.65 12.44 -3.79
N PRO A 18 -20.42 13.49 -4.16
CA PRO A 18 -20.41 14.77 -3.43
C PRO A 18 -20.73 14.64 -1.95
N THR A 19 -21.38 13.56 -1.53
CA THR A 19 -21.91 13.36 -0.18
C THR A 19 -21.20 12.27 0.62
N GLN A 20 -20.35 11.44 0.01
CA GLN A 20 -19.65 10.36 0.71
C GLN A 20 -18.17 10.29 0.33
N GLN A 21 -17.31 10.47 1.34
CA GLN A 21 -15.87 10.26 1.24
C GLN A 21 -15.50 9.01 2.06
N PRO A 22 -15.49 7.82 1.44
CA PRO A 22 -15.19 6.59 2.17
C PRO A 22 -13.77 6.64 2.74
N HIS A 23 -13.60 6.03 3.91
CA HIS A 23 -12.27 5.76 4.45
C HIS A 23 -11.64 4.61 3.67
N VAL A 24 -10.39 4.80 3.25
CA VAL A 24 -9.61 3.80 2.53
C VAL A 24 -8.54 3.27 3.46
N TYR A 25 -8.32 1.96 3.45
CA TYR A 25 -7.18 1.33 4.10
C TYR A 25 -6.37 0.61 3.03
N LEU A 26 -5.11 0.99 2.87
CA LEU A 26 -4.23 0.40 1.87
C LEU A 26 -3.55 -0.82 2.46
N ILE A 27 -3.61 -1.97 1.77
CA ILE A 27 -3.02 -3.22 2.27
C ILE A 27 -2.12 -3.81 1.18
N PHE A 28 -0.83 -3.90 1.46
CA PHE A 28 0.15 -4.60 0.63
C PHE A 28 0.27 -6.07 1.06
N THR A 29 -0.14 -7.01 0.20
CA THR A 29 -0.42 -8.42 0.59
C THR A 29 0.69 -9.43 0.37
N LYS A 30 1.78 -9.05 -0.32
CA LYS A 30 2.89 -9.95 -0.71
C LYS A 30 4.24 -9.38 -0.25
N LEU A 31 4.29 -8.85 0.97
CA LEU A 31 5.48 -8.16 1.49
C LEU A 31 6.70 -9.08 1.54
N ASP A 32 6.51 -10.31 1.97
CA ASP A 32 7.54 -11.35 2.04
C ASP A 32 8.22 -11.61 0.68
N LEU A 33 7.42 -11.82 -0.37
CA LEU A 33 7.92 -12.03 -1.73
C LEU A 33 8.60 -10.77 -2.27
N PHE A 34 8.10 -9.59 -1.90
CA PHE A 34 8.71 -8.32 -2.28
C PHE A 34 10.10 -8.17 -1.67
N GLU A 35 10.23 -8.38 -0.36
CA GLU A 35 11.52 -8.30 0.33
C GLU A 35 12.54 -9.28 -0.23
N ILE A 36 12.13 -10.53 -0.50
CA ILE A 36 12.99 -11.56 -1.09
C ILE A 36 13.51 -11.09 -2.45
N LYS A 37 12.65 -10.52 -3.30
CA LYS A 37 13.07 -10.03 -4.63
C LYS A 37 14.09 -8.90 -4.53
N ILE A 38 13.85 -7.92 -3.67
CA ILE A 38 14.76 -6.78 -3.49
C ILE A 38 16.11 -7.27 -2.93
N LYS A 39 16.10 -8.10 -1.88
CA LYS A 39 17.31 -8.69 -1.28
C LYS A 39 18.11 -9.53 -2.29
N ASN A 40 17.42 -10.26 -3.17
CA ASN A 40 18.04 -11.08 -4.21
C ASN A 40 18.54 -10.28 -5.44
N GLY A 41 18.46 -8.95 -5.41
CA GLY A 41 19.04 -8.09 -6.44
C GLY A 41 18.07 -7.64 -7.53
N SER A 42 16.76 -7.88 -7.39
CA SER A 42 15.77 -7.19 -8.22
C SER A 42 15.83 -5.69 -7.90
N ARG A 43 16.13 -4.86 -8.89
CA ARG A 43 16.26 -3.41 -8.71
C ARG A 43 14.91 -2.76 -8.96
N LEU A 44 14.43 -1.98 -7.98
CA LEU A 44 13.18 -1.24 -8.15
C LEU A 44 13.30 -0.16 -9.23
N ALA A 45 14.49 0.43 -9.36
CA ALA A 45 14.84 1.42 -10.37
C ALA A 45 14.60 0.94 -11.81
N ASP A 46 14.75 -0.36 -12.09
CA ASP A 46 14.52 -0.92 -13.44
C ASP A 46 13.03 -0.85 -13.84
N THR A 47 12.12 -0.66 -12.87
CA THR A 47 10.68 -0.45 -13.12
C THR A 47 10.27 1.01 -12.95
N PHE A 48 10.87 1.71 -11.97
CA PHE A 48 10.55 3.08 -11.60
C PHE A 48 11.83 3.91 -11.59
N ASP A 49 12.10 4.61 -12.68
CA ASP A 49 13.31 5.42 -12.87
C ASP A 49 13.43 6.53 -11.81
N GLU A 50 12.30 6.92 -11.20
CA GLU A 50 12.21 7.91 -10.14
C GLU A 50 12.74 7.40 -8.78
N TYR A 51 12.89 6.08 -8.61
CA TYR A 51 13.42 5.49 -7.38
C TYR A 51 14.93 5.72 -7.27
N LYS A 52 15.32 6.59 -6.33
CA LYS A 52 16.72 6.94 -6.03
C LYS A 52 17.23 6.33 -4.71
N GLY A 53 16.49 5.36 -4.16
CA GLY A 53 16.85 4.72 -2.90
C GLY A 53 18.02 3.74 -3.02
N PRO A 54 18.53 3.25 -1.87
CA PRO A 54 19.62 2.27 -1.84
C PRO A 54 19.24 0.94 -2.50
N GLU A 55 20.21 0.30 -3.16
CA GLU A 55 20.00 -1.04 -3.72
C GLU A 55 19.87 -2.10 -2.62
N LYS A 56 19.06 -3.13 -2.86
CA LYS A 56 18.82 -4.25 -1.95
C LYS A 56 18.31 -3.85 -0.56
N ASP A 57 17.69 -2.67 -0.45
CA ASP A 57 17.01 -2.21 0.76
C ASP A 57 15.49 -2.31 0.58
N PRO A 58 14.84 -3.34 1.13
CA PRO A 58 13.40 -3.47 1.01
C PRO A 58 12.64 -2.37 1.73
N LEU A 59 13.16 -1.81 2.82
CA LEU A 59 12.45 -0.79 3.60
C LEU A 59 12.34 0.50 2.78
N ALA A 60 13.46 0.97 2.23
CA ALA A 60 13.44 2.14 1.34
C ALA A 60 12.56 1.91 0.11
N ALA A 61 12.53 0.68 -0.43
CA ALA A 61 11.71 0.31 -1.56
C ALA A 61 10.20 0.28 -1.21
N ILE A 62 9.85 -0.19 -0.01
CA ILE A 62 8.48 -0.18 0.54
C ILE A 62 7.99 1.26 0.74
N ASP A 63 8.83 2.11 1.32
CA ASP A 63 8.48 3.50 1.59
C ASP A 63 8.18 4.24 0.28
N PHE A 64 9.04 4.09 -0.73
CA PHE A 64 8.79 4.66 -2.06
C PHE A 64 7.47 4.17 -2.68
N ILE A 65 7.18 2.87 -2.63
CA ILE A 65 5.92 2.34 -3.16
C ILE A 65 4.74 2.91 -2.41
N THR A 66 4.84 3.02 -1.08
CA THR A 66 3.79 3.59 -0.25
C THR A 66 3.52 5.03 -0.62
N GLU A 67 4.57 5.84 -0.77
CA GLU A 67 4.48 7.23 -1.22
C GLU A 67 3.79 7.34 -2.59
N MET A 68 4.14 6.50 -3.56
CA MET A 68 3.48 6.49 -4.88
C MET A 68 1.96 6.30 -4.79
N TYR A 69 1.45 5.48 -3.86
CA TYR A 69 0.00 5.34 -3.67
C TYR A 69 -0.59 6.55 -2.94
N LEU A 70 0.08 7.05 -1.91
CA LEU A 70 -0.41 8.18 -1.12
C LEU A 70 -0.46 9.48 -1.92
N GLU A 71 0.47 9.69 -2.87
CA GLU A 71 0.43 10.82 -3.81
C GLU A 71 -0.82 10.83 -4.68
N LYS A 72 -1.38 9.64 -5.00
CA LYS A 72 -2.65 9.52 -5.75
C LYS A 72 -3.87 9.81 -4.89
N ASP A 73 -3.73 9.82 -3.56
CA ASP A 73 -4.82 10.13 -2.63
C ASP A 73 -4.88 11.62 -2.27
N VAL A 74 -5.21 12.45 -3.27
CA VAL A 74 -5.31 13.92 -3.15
C VAL A 74 -6.23 14.36 -2.00
N LEU A 75 -7.27 13.59 -1.68
CA LEU A 75 -8.25 13.90 -0.63
C LEU A 75 -7.91 13.30 0.75
N LYS A 76 -6.75 12.67 0.92
CA LYS A 76 -6.29 12.07 2.19
C LYS A 76 -7.35 11.13 2.82
N ARG A 77 -7.96 10.30 1.97
CA ARG A 77 -8.95 9.28 2.34
C ARG A 77 -8.31 8.03 2.94
N VAL A 78 -7.09 7.70 2.55
CA VAL A 78 -6.28 6.63 3.14
C VAL A 78 -6.03 6.98 4.60
N LYS A 79 -6.52 6.13 5.51
CA LYS A 79 -6.41 6.34 6.96
C LYS A 79 -5.24 5.62 7.57
N ASP A 80 -4.78 4.55 6.94
CA ASP A 80 -3.55 3.87 7.31
C ASP A 80 -3.11 2.93 6.19
N VAL A 81 -1.85 2.51 6.27
CA VAL A 81 -1.21 1.56 5.38
C VAL A 81 -0.81 0.34 6.17
N PHE A 82 -1.15 -0.83 5.66
CA PHE A 82 -0.82 -2.10 6.29
C PHE A 82 -0.05 -3.00 5.35
N TYR A 83 0.80 -3.82 5.96
CA TYR A 83 1.50 -4.88 5.28
C TYR A 83 0.98 -6.21 5.80
N LEU A 84 0.74 -7.11 4.86
CA LEU A 84 0.12 -8.38 5.12
C LEU A 84 0.89 -9.46 4.38
N ASN A 85 1.15 -10.57 5.04
CA ASN A 85 1.40 -11.84 4.35
C ASN A 85 0.08 -12.62 4.33
N ALA A 86 -0.56 -12.72 3.17
CA ALA A 86 -1.86 -13.36 3.06
C ALA A 86 -1.84 -14.87 3.34
N LEU A 87 -0.68 -15.51 3.26
CA LEU A 87 -0.50 -16.94 3.55
C LEU A 87 -0.28 -17.21 5.05
N ASP A 88 0.02 -16.18 5.84
CA ASP A 88 0.19 -16.30 7.29
C ASP A 88 -1.08 -15.83 8.02
N SER A 89 -1.82 -16.80 8.57
CA SER A 89 -3.03 -16.54 9.36
C SER A 89 -2.81 -15.61 10.56
N ILE A 90 -1.60 -15.60 11.14
CA ILE A 90 -1.24 -14.72 12.25
C ILE A 90 -1.10 -13.29 11.73
N SER A 91 -0.36 -13.09 10.63
CA SER A 91 -0.25 -11.80 9.93
C SER A 91 -1.63 -11.25 9.55
N VAL A 92 -2.51 -12.08 8.97
CA VAL A 92 -3.89 -11.69 8.64
C VAL A 92 -4.63 -11.21 9.89
N ARG A 93 -4.59 -11.97 10.98
CA ARG A 93 -5.27 -11.60 12.22
C ARG A 93 -4.71 -10.30 12.80
N GLN A 94 -3.40 -10.15 12.84
CA GLN A 94 -2.73 -8.98 13.39
C GLN A 94 -2.99 -7.71 12.57
N THR A 95 -3.10 -7.82 11.25
CA THR A 95 -3.39 -6.68 10.36
C THR A 95 -4.87 -6.29 10.36
N ILE A 96 -5.79 -7.27 10.33
CA ILE A 96 -7.23 -6.99 10.20
C ILE A 96 -7.85 -6.52 11.53
N GLN A 97 -7.40 -7.03 12.68
CA GLN A 97 -7.98 -6.68 13.99
C GLN A 97 -7.93 -5.17 14.31
N PRO A 98 -6.80 -4.45 14.10
CA PRO A 98 -6.74 -3.00 14.25
C PRO A 98 -7.69 -2.25 13.30
N ILE A 99 -7.84 -2.70 12.05
CA ILE A 99 -8.74 -2.11 11.06
C ILE A 99 -10.18 -2.21 11.56
N LEU A 100 -10.62 -3.41 11.97
CA LEU A 100 -11.96 -3.63 12.52
C LEU A 100 -12.23 -2.75 13.74
N LYS A 101 -11.29 -2.68 14.68
CA LYS A 101 -11.41 -1.80 15.86
C LYS A 101 -11.62 -0.34 15.48
N ARG A 102 -10.92 0.16 14.44
CA ARG A 102 -11.05 1.55 13.97
C ARG A 102 -12.36 1.80 13.24
N ILE A 103 -12.82 0.86 12.42
CA ILE A 103 -14.12 0.95 11.73
C ILE A 103 -15.25 0.99 12.77
N ILE A 104 -15.20 0.12 13.78
CA ILE A 104 -16.23 0.03 14.82
C ILE A 104 -16.20 1.25 15.74
N LYS A 105 -15.02 1.73 16.16
CA LYS A 105 -14.89 2.93 17.02
C LYS A 105 -15.28 4.24 16.33
N LYS A 106 -15.34 4.28 15.00
CA LYS A 106 -15.76 5.45 14.23
C LYS A 106 -17.29 5.55 14.06
N LYS A 107 -18.07 4.74 14.77
CA LYS A 107 -19.52 4.93 14.91
C LYS A 107 -19.86 5.80 16.11
#